data_AF-A0AAI9TI14-F1
#
_entry.id   AF-A0AAI9TI14-F1
#
_cell.length_a   1.000
_cell.length_b   1.000
_cell.length_c   1.000
_cell.angle_alpha   90.00
_cell.angle_beta   90.00
_cell.angle_gamma   90.00
#
_symmetry.space_group_name_H-M   'P 1'
#
loop_
_entity.id
_entity.type
_entity.pdbx_description
1 polymer ?
#
loop_
_entity_poly.entity_id
_entity_poly.type
_entity_poly.pdbx_seq_one_letter_code
_entity_poly.pdbx_strand_id
1 'polypeptide(L)'
;MAMNQIKGHNIYVGGILSTKNKAALARADVSHVLSVLRLNTAEEQETFKSFQHLSIGVDDVDDENLLEHFPAAIKFIQSGLNGGGGVLVHCAMGKSRSAAICIAYLLHRQLGLTPQSALALVRQSRPLCEPNEGFMEQLNLYHEMGCPDDVTDHPSYKRWLYRRDVEGSVACGRAPELKSVRFEDEQPVQSQNATGRTLEIKCRKCRTKLATTPFIVPHEEEKQNTAKSSATADCGHVFLHPLTWMRPSLFPSEDRAEASADTTYGAHPDDAPLSGRLTCPNSVCGSNVGKFAWQGLRCSCGGWVVPAIGLTKARVDIAYQVNMAQGPRANPAIRLPPGMRVPAVNDSGRGNL
;
A
#
# COMPACT_ATOMS: atom_id res chain seq x y z
N MET A 1 -9.78 31.85 20.95
CA MET A 1 -9.53 30.44 20.56
C MET A 1 -8.11 30.09 20.95
N ALA A 2 -7.94 29.08 21.81
CA ALA A 2 -6.65 28.74 22.40
C ALA A 2 -5.82 27.82 21.49
N MET A 3 -4.50 27.94 21.59
CA MET A 3 -3.58 26.85 21.29
C MET A 3 -3.49 25.94 22.53
N ASN A 4 -3.42 24.63 22.33
CA ASN A 4 -3.44 23.66 23.42
C ASN A 4 -2.15 22.85 23.41
N GLN A 5 -1.48 22.75 24.57
CA GLN A 5 -0.26 21.96 24.71
C GLN A 5 -0.59 20.46 24.78
N ILE A 6 0.06 19.64 23.97
CA ILE A 6 -0.02 18.19 24.04
C ILE A 6 0.71 17.73 25.31
N LYS A 7 0.05 16.91 26.14
CA LYS A 7 0.63 16.45 27.41
C LYS A 7 1.98 15.77 27.20
N GLY A 8 2.97 16.15 28.01
CA GLY A 8 4.32 15.56 27.97
C GLY A 8 5.23 16.11 26.87
N HIS A 9 4.75 17.04 26.04
CA HIS A 9 5.53 17.62 24.93
C HIS A 9 5.40 19.14 24.92
N ASN A 10 6.45 19.86 24.52
CA ASN A 10 6.36 21.32 24.28
C ASN A 10 5.80 21.61 22.88
N ILE A 11 4.75 20.88 22.50
CA ILE A 11 4.07 20.96 21.20
C ILE A 11 2.67 21.49 21.44
N TYR A 12 2.29 22.50 20.68
CA TYR A 12 0.99 23.15 20.75
C TYR A 12 0.23 22.91 19.45
N VAL A 13 -1.05 22.54 19.57
CA VAL A 13 -1.96 22.42 18.42
C VAL A 13 -2.97 23.58 18.43
N GLY A 14 -3.16 24.22 17.28
CA GLY A 14 -4.01 25.40 17.17
C GLY A 14 -4.60 25.63 15.78
N GLY A 15 -5.57 26.55 15.70
CA GLY A 15 -6.09 27.06 14.43
C GLY A 15 -5.41 28.37 14.04
N ILE A 16 -5.71 28.90 12.86
CA ILE A 16 -5.03 30.09 12.32
C ILE A 16 -5.12 31.30 13.25
N LEU A 17 -6.18 31.44 14.04
CA LEU A 17 -6.31 32.55 14.99
C LEU A 17 -5.31 32.47 16.15
N SER A 18 -4.72 31.31 16.46
CA SER A 18 -3.70 31.22 17.51
C SER A 18 -2.39 31.89 17.11
N THR A 19 -2.08 31.99 15.80
CA THR A 19 -0.87 32.67 15.32
C THR A 19 -0.90 34.18 15.58
N LYS A 20 -2.10 34.77 15.68
CA LYS A 20 -2.28 36.20 15.98
C LYS A 20 -2.06 36.54 17.46
N ASN A 21 -2.05 35.55 18.35
CA ASN A 21 -1.90 35.78 19.79
C ASN A 21 -0.43 35.76 20.23
N LYS A 22 0.30 36.85 19.93
CA LYS A 22 1.73 37.00 20.26
C LYS A 22 2.04 36.78 21.75
N ALA A 23 1.16 37.22 22.65
CA ALA A 23 1.34 37.03 24.09
C ALA A 23 1.26 35.55 24.50
N ALA A 24 0.38 34.76 23.88
CA ALA A 24 0.31 33.33 24.13
C ALA A 24 1.56 32.60 23.60
N LEU A 25 2.01 32.95 22.38
CA LEU A 25 3.23 32.39 21.78
C LEU A 25 4.47 32.67 22.65
N ALA A 26 4.61 33.90 23.13
CA ALA A 26 5.73 34.29 24.01
C ALA A 26 5.69 33.56 25.37
N ARG A 27 4.51 33.41 25.99
CA ARG A 27 4.40 32.67 27.26
C ARG A 27 4.70 31.18 27.15
N ALA A 28 4.47 30.60 25.97
CA ALA A 28 4.77 29.21 25.66
C ALA A 28 6.19 29.01 25.10
N ASP A 29 6.97 30.09 25.04
CA ASP A 29 8.32 30.12 24.49
C ASP A 29 8.42 29.50 23.09
N VAL A 30 7.40 29.77 22.26
CA VAL A 30 7.32 29.21 20.91
C VAL A 30 8.44 29.78 20.05
N SER A 31 9.29 28.90 19.53
CA SER A 31 10.39 29.27 18.63
C SER A 31 10.15 28.80 17.19
N HIS A 32 9.35 27.74 17.03
CA HIS A 32 9.05 27.12 15.74
C HIS A 32 7.54 27.13 15.47
N VAL A 33 7.16 27.44 14.24
CA VAL A 33 5.78 27.38 13.77
C VAL A 33 5.71 26.48 12.54
N LEU A 34 4.79 25.53 12.55
CA LEU A 34 4.48 24.64 11.44
C LEU A 34 3.06 24.92 10.94
N SER A 35 2.95 25.49 9.75
CA SER A 35 1.69 25.79 9.09
C SER A 35 1.31 24.65 8.15
N VAL A 36 0.15 24.03 8.38
CA VAL A 36 -0.37 22.90 7.59
C VAL A 36 -1.65 23.35 6.89
N LEU A 37 -1.51 24.29 5.97
CA LEU A 37 -2.54 24.90 5.13
C LEU A 37 -1.87 25.78 4.07
N ARG A 38 -2.57 26.04 2.96
CA ARG A 38 -2.15 27.01 1.95
C ARG A 38 -2.31 28.44 2.52
N LEU A 39 -1.21 29.19 2.60
CA LEU A 39 -1.15 30.58 3.08
C LEU A 39 -0.72 31.52 1.94
N ASN A 40 -1.05 32.81 2.06
CA ASN A 40 -0.51 33.84 1.19
C ASN A 40 0.93 34.18 1.61
N THR A 41 1.88 34.05 0.67
CA THR A 41 3.33 34.22 0.90
C THR A 41 3.70 35.58 1.50
N ALA A 42 2.99 36.67 1.14
CA ALA A 42 3.31 38.00 1.64
C ALA A 42 2.91 38.18 3.11
N GLU A 43 1.76 37.64 3.52
CA GLU A 43 1.29 37.70 4.91
C GLU A 43 2.09 36.76 5.83
N GLU A 44 2.53 35.64 5.26
CA GLU A 44 3.33 34.60 5.92
C GLU A 44 4.70 35.15 6.36
N GLN A 45 5.42 35.82 5.45
CA GLN A 45 6.75 36.36 5.72
C GLN A 45 6.76 37.38 6.85
N GLU A 46 5.74 38.24 6.96
CA GLU A 46 5.67 39.24 8.01
C GLU A 46 5.21 38.63 9.34
N THR A 47 4.21 37.74 9.31
CA THR A 47 3.64 37.14 10.53
C THR A 47 4.64 36.25 11.26
N PHE A 48 5.47 35.50 10.51
CA PHE A 48 6.34 34.48 11.07
C PHE A 48 7.82 34.86 11.09
N LYS A 49 8.17 36.11 10.78
CA LYS A 49 9.55 36.62 10.72
C LYS A 49 10.40 36.32 11.96
N SER A 50 9.77 36.27 13.14
CA SER A 50 10.45 36.03 14.43
C SER A 50 10.55 34.54 14.81
N PHE A 51 10.06 33.63 13.97
CA PHE A 51 10.04 32.19 14.23
C PHE A 51 10.80 31.43 13.14
N GLN A 52 11.33 30.27 13.48
CA GLN A 52 11.61 29.26 12.46
C GLN A 52 10.27 28.78 11.92
N HIS A 53 10.07 28.84 10.60
CA HIS A 53 8.78 28.58 9.99
C HIS A 53 8.89 27.55 8.88
N LEU A 54 8.02 26.53 8.95
CA LEU A 54 7.82 25.55 7.89
C LEU A 54 6.36 25.58 7.46
N SER A 55 6.15 25.62 6.15
CA SER A 55 4.83 25.71 5.53
C SER A 55 4.59 24.50 4.62
N ILE A 56 3.50 23.79 4.88
CA ILE A 56 3.04 22.64 4.11
C ILE A 56 1.66 23.01 3.54
N GLY A 57 1.64 23.30 2.24
CA GLY A 57 0.45 23.76 1.53
C GLY A 57 -0.48 22.61 1.14
N VAL A 58 -1.37 22.22 2.05
CA VAL A 58 -2.34 21.12 1.89
C VAL A 58 -3.76 21.52 2.28
N ASP A 59 -4.76 20.98 1.59
CA ASP A 59 -6.19 21.19 1.88
C ASP A 59 -6.74 20.11 2.81
N ASP A 60 -7.90 20.37 3.39
CA ASP A 60 -8.53 19.50 4.39
C ASP A 60 -9.50 18.50 3.75
N VAL A 61 -9.01 17.79 2.74
CA VAL A 61 -9.77 16.81 1.95
C VAL A 61 -9.13 15.43 2.08
N ASP A 62 -9.91 14.38 1.88
CA ASP A 62 -9.51 12.98 2.04
C ASP A 62 -8.54 12.50 0.93
N ASP A 63 -8.61 13.12 -0.24
CA ASP A 63 -7.73 12.89 -1.37
C ASP A 63 -6.46 13.76 -1.38
N GLU A 64 -6.12 14.47 -0.30
CA GLU A 64 -4.84 15.19 -0.19
C GLU A 64 -3.73 14.27 0.37
N ASN A 65 -2.52 14.34 -0.19
CA ASN A 65 -1.38 13.54 0.26
C ASN A 65 -0.58 14.25 1.36
N LEU A 66 -0.87 13.96 2.63
CA LEU A 66 -0.12 14.47 3.76
C LEU A 66 1.05 13.57 4.17
N LEU A 67 0.96 12.28 3.85
CA LEU A 67 1.90 11.23 4.25
C LEU A 67 3.34 11.52 3.81
N GLU A 68 3.53 12.05 2.59
CA GLU A 68 4.85 12.42 2.08
C GLU A 68 5.54 13.51 2.90
N HIS A 69 4.76 14.34 3.60
CA HIS A 69 5.27 15.46 4.38
C HIS A 69 5.60 15.08 5.84
N PHE A 70 5.18 13.91 6.32
CA PHE A 70 5.40 13.49 7.70
C PHE A 70 6.88 13.55 8.10
N PRO A 71 7.86 13.01 7.33
CA PRO A 71 9.26 13.04 7.77
C PRO A 71 9.81 14.46 7.92
N ALA A 72 9.50 15.36 6.99
CA ALA A 72 9.95 16.75 7.05
C ALA A 72 9.31 17.50 8.23
N ALA A 73 8.01 17.32 8.44
CA ALA A 73 7.28 17.91 9.56
C ALA A 73 7.83 17.42 10.92
N ILE A 74 8.07 16.12 11.05
CA ILE A 74 8.60 15.51 12.28
C ILE A 74 10.00 16.03 12.58
N LYS A 75 10.89 16.11 11.58
CA LYS A 75 12.24 16.67 11.74
C LYS A 75 12.19 18.13 12.20
N PHE A 76 11.29 18.92 11.63
CA PHE A 76 11.09 20.32 12.02
C PHE A 76 10.55 20.46 13.46
N ILE A 77 9.59 19.63 13.86
CA ILE A 77 9.11 19.62 15.25
C ILE A 77 10.27 19.23 16.20
N GLN A 78 11.04 18.21 15.84
CA GLN A 78 12.16 17.74 16.65
C GLN A 78 13.26 18.81 16.79
N SER A 79 13.56 19.58 15.74
CA SER A 79 14.55 20.65 15.84
C SER A 79 14.13 21.73 16.83
N GLY A 80 12.85 22.11 16.83
CA GLY A 80 12.33 23.10 17.78
C GLY A 80 12.38 22.64 19.23
N LEU A 81 12.01 21.38 19.47
CA LEU A 81 12.07 20.79 20.80
C LEU A 81 13.52 20.61 21.30
N ASN A 82 14.45 20.19 20.42
CA ASN A 82 15.86 20.06 20.76
C ASN A 82 16.51 21.42 21.08
N GLY A 83 16.00 22.50 20.49
CA GLY A 83 16.41 23.88 20.81
C GLY A 83 15.87 24.39 22.15
N GLY A 84 15.10 23.59 22.89
CA GLY A 84 14.50 23.97 24.18
C GLY A 84 13.25 24.85 24.06
N GLY A 85 12.82 25.20 22.85
CA GLY A 85 11.64 26.04 22.61
C GLY A 85 10.35 25.24 22.42
N GLY A 86 9.24 25.95 22.32
CA GLY A 86 7.93 25.42 21.96
C GLY A 86 7.73 25.36 20.45
N VAL A 87 6.94 24.38 20.00
CA VAL A 87 6.54 24.23 18.59
C VAL A 87 5.03 24.39 18.46
N LEU A 88 4.57 25.36 17.69
CA LEU A 88 3.16 25.48 17.31
C LEU A 88 2.92 24.79 15.98
N VAL A 89 2.08 23.75 15.96
CA VAL A 89 1.53 23.13 14.75
C VAL A 89 0.11 23.63 14.55
N HIS A 90 -0.16 24.29 13.44
CA HIS A 90 -1.49 24.85 13.18
C HIS A 90 -2.00 24.59 11.76
N CYS A 91 -3.32 24.57 11.63
CA CYS A 91 -4.01 24.62 10.35
C CYS A 91 -5.06 25.74 10.39
N ALA A 92 -6.17 25.62 9.64
CA ALA A 92 -7.27 26.59 9.72
C ALA A 92 -7.97 26.53 11.08
N MET A 93 -8.48 25.36 11.49
CA MET A 93 -9.27 25.17 12.71
C MET A 93 -8.49 24.54 13.87
N GLY A 94 -7.32 23.98 13.60
CA GLY A 94 -6.61 23.14 14.58
C GLY A 94 -7.36 21.85 14.87
N LYS A 95 -8.00 21.25 13.85
CA LYS A 95 -8.88 20.08 13.99
C LYS A 95 -8.31 18.85 13.28
N SER A 96 -8.04 18.97 11.99
CA SER A 96 -7.71 17.84 11.11
C SER A 96 -6.22 17.82 10.72
N ARG A 97 -5.80 18.58 9.70
CA ARG A 97 -4.40 18.67 9.22
C ARG A 97 -3.32 18.79 10.30
N SER A 98 -3.44 19.78 11.18
CA SER A 98 -2.47 19.99 12.26
C SER A 98 -2.49 18.84 13.28
N ALA A 99 -3.66 18.27 13.56
CA ALA A 99 -3.78 17.14 14.46
C ALA A 99 -3.13 15.88 13.85
N ALA A 100 -3.30 15.65 12.54
CA ALA A 100 -2.67 14.55 11.83
C ALA A 100 -1.14 14.62 11.92
N ILE A 101 -0.53 15.80 11.72
CA ILE A 101 0.90 16.01 11.91
C ILE A 101 1.35 15.72 13.36
N CYS A 102 0.60 16.21 14.36
CA CYS A 102 0.91 15.91 15.76
C CYS A 102 0.83 14.41 16.07
N ILE A 103 -0.14 13.70 15.49
CA ILE A 103 -0.29 12.24 15.64
C ILE A 103 0.90 11.53 14.98
N ALA A 104 1.27 11.90 13.75
CA ALA A 104 2.43 11.34 13.06
C ALA A 104 3.73 11.50 13.88
N TYR A 105 3.92 12.67 14.50
CA TYR A 105 5.04 12.89 15.43
C TYR A 105 5.00 11.95 16.63
N LEU A 106 3.84 11.80 17.29
CA LEU A 106 3.70 10.90 18.45
C LEU A 106 3.99 9.44 18.06
N LEU A 107 3.48 8.97 16.92
CA LEU A 107 3.72 7.63 16.40
C LEU A 107 5.20 7.38 16.13
N HIS A 108 5.90 8.36 15.54
CA HIS A 108 7.31 8.24 15.25
C HIS A 108 8.19 8.26 16.51
N ARG A 109 7.77 8.94 17.58
CA ARG A 109 8.55 9.09 18.82
C ARG A 109 8.27 8.04 19.88
N GLN A 110 7.10 7.42 19.89
CA GLN A 110 6.68 6.50 20.95
C GLN A 110 6.31 5.13 20.38
N LEU A 111 7.16 4.14 20.67
CA LEU A 111 6.92 2.76 20.29
C LEU A 111 5.64 2.24 20.96
N GLY A 112 4.80 1.55 20.19
CA GLY A 112 3.57 0.91 20.67
C GLY A 112 2.32 1.81 20.67
N LEU A 113 2.42 3.07 20.27
CA LEU A 113 1.22 3.87 19.98
C LEU A 113 0.60 3.47 18.65
N THR A 114 -0.73 3.33 18.63
CA THR A 114 -1.50 3.22 17.41
C THR A 114 -2.06 4.60 17.02
N PRO A 115 -2.44 4.82 15.76
CA PRO A 115 -3.04 6.10 15.34
C PRO A 115 -4.23 6.52 16.21
N GLN A 116 -5.06 5.57 16.64
CA GLN A 116 -6.22 5.82 17.47
C GLN A 116 -5.83 6.19 18.91
N SER A 117 -4.83 5.53 19.50
CA SER A 117 -4.37 5.89 20.85
C SER A 117 -3.62 7.22 20.86
N ALA A 118 -2.84 7.52 19.82
CA ALA A 118 -2.20 8.82 19.63
C ALA A 118 -3.23 9.95 19.44
N LEU A 119 -4.29 9.73 18.65
CA LEU A 119 -5.41 10.67 18.54
C LEU A 119 -6.08 10.91 19.91
N ALA A 120 -6.30 9.85 20.70
CA ALA A 120 -6.87 9.98 22.04
C ALA A 120 -5.99 10.85 22.95
N LEU A 121 -4.66 10.73 22.87
CA LEU A 121 -3.72 11.57 23.61
C LEU A 121 -3.85 13.05 23.22
N VAL A 122 -3.89 13.36 21.92
CA VAL A 122 -4.08 14.74 21.44
C VAL A 122 -5.43 15.30 21.90
N ARG A 123 -6.48 14.49 21.90
CA ARG A 123 -7.83 14.87 22.35
C ARG A 123 -7.90 15.22 23.84
N GLN A 124 -6.99 14.72 24.67
CA GLN A 124 -6.93 15.12 26.10
C GLN A 124 -6.64 16.62 26.27
N SER A 125 -5.90 17.21 25.33
CA SER A 125 -5.56 18.64 25.33
C SER A 125 -6.51 19.45 24.46
N ARG A 126 -7.01 18.87 23.36
CA ARG A 126 -7.92 19.52 22.41
C ARG A 126 -9.00 18.53 21.93
N PRO A 127 -10.15 18.44 22.61
CA PRO A 127 -11.18 17.42 22.34
C PRO A 127 -11.76 17.45 20.92
N LEU A 128 -11.73 18.61 20.26
CA LEU A 128 -12.24 18.81 18.90
C LEU A 128 -11.32 18.21 17.81
N CYS A 129 -10.11 17.75 18.15
CA CYS A 129 -9.20 17.14 17.17
C CYS A 129 -9.82 15.89 16.54
N GLU A 130 -9.84 15.86 15.22
CA GLU A 130 -10.45 14.82 14.40
C GLU A 130 -9.91 15.01 12.97
N PRO A 131 -8.79 14.34 12.63
CA PRO A 131 -8.34 14.20 11.25
C PRO A 131 -9.46 13.65 10.38
N ASN A 132 -9.53 14.08 9.12
CA ASN A 132 -10.41 13.47 8.14
C ASN A 132 -10.04 11.99 7.90
N GLU A 133 -10.93 11.25 7.22
CA GLU A 133 -10.75 9.82 7.00
C GLU A 133 -9.48 9.49 6.20
N GLY A 134 -9.22 10.23 5.11
CA GLY A 134 -8.02 10.06 4.30
C GLY A 134 -6.71 10.28 5.07
N PHE A 135 -6.66 11.23 6.01
CA PHE A 135 -5.51 11.43 6.88
C PHE A 135 -5.39 10.32 7.93
N MET A 136 -6.51 9.78 8.44
CA MET A 136 -6.46 8.63 9.32
C MET A 136 -5.94 7.38 8.61
N GLU A 137 -6.34 7.14 7.35
CA GLU A 137 -5.79 6.07 6.52
C GLU A 137 -4.28 6.24 6.31
N GLN A 138 -3.83 7.46 6.00
CA GLN A 138 -2.42 7.78 5.85
C GLN A 138 -1.61 7.57 7.15
N LEU A 139 -2.20 7.87 8.31
CA LEU A 139 -1.59 7.60 9.62
C LEU A 139 -1.51 6.09 9.92
N ASN A 140 -2.54 5.32 9.56
CA ASN A 140 -2.51 3.86 9.66
C ASN A 140 -1.40 3.29 8.78
N LEU A 141 -1.32 3.74 7.52
CA LEU A 141 -0.26 3.34 6.60
C LEU A 141 1.12 3.72 7.15
N TYR A 142 1.30 4.94 7.67
CA TYR A 142 2.56 5.36 8.29
C TYR A 142 2.99 4.45 9.45
N HIS A 143 2.05 4.10 10.32
CA HIS A 143 2.29 3.18 11.43
C HIS A 143 2.63 1.75 10.94
N GLU A 144 1.92 1.23 9.94
CA GLU A 144 2.20 -0.07 9.32
C GLU A 144 3.57 -0.13 8.65
N MET A 145 4.04 0.96 8.08
CA MET A 145 5.40 1.09 7.53
C MET A 145 6.49 1.17 8.61
N GLY A 146 6.13 1.19 9.90
CA GLY A 146 7.07 1.33 10.99
C GLY A 146 7.58 2.76 11.18
N CYS A 147 6.79 3.77 10.77
CA CYS A 147 7.11 5.19 10.91
C CYS A 147 8.49 5.60 10.32
N PRO A 148 8.79 5.31 9.05
CA PRO A 148 10.11 5.52 8.48
C PRO A 148 10.48 7.01 8.34
N ASP A 149 11.78 7.29 8.28
CA ASP A 149 12.36 8.62 7.98
C ASP A 149 12.28 8.99 6.49
N ASP A 150 12.10 7.99 5.63
CA ASP A 150 11.84 8.14 4.19
C ASP A 150 10.58 7.37 3.83
N VAL A 151 9.53 8.12 3.52
CA VAL A 151 8.23 7.58 3.13
C VAL A 151 8.17 7.31 1.63
N THR A 152 8.81 8.14 0.80
CA THR A 152 8.58 8.13 -0.66
C THR A 152 9.20 6.92 -1.33
N ASP A 153 10.31 6.40 -0.78
CA ASP A 153 10.92 5.19 -1.29
C ASP A 153 10.21 3.89 -0.81
N HIS A 154 9.39 3.98 0.23
CA HIS A 154 8.81 2.80 0.89
C HIS A 154 7.81 2.05 -0.03
N PRO A 155 7.91 0.70 -0.16
CA PRO A 155 7.06 -0.06 -1.08
C PRO A 155 5.56 0.04 -0.82
N SER A 156 5.14 0.10 0.46
CA SER A 156 3.72 0.29 0.81
C SER A 156 3.20 1.67 0.38
N TYR A 157 4.03 2.71 0.51
CA TYR A 157 3.67 4.05 0.06
C TYR A 157 3.56 4.13 -1.47
N LYS A 158 4.54 3.58 -2.20
CA LYS A 158 4.48 3.50 -3.67
C LYS A 158 3.25 2.73 -4.16
N ARG A 159 2.85 1.66 -3.45
CA ARG A 159 1.64 0.91 -3.76
C ARG A 159 0.36 1.71 -3.48
N TRP A 160 0.34 2.46 -2.39
CA TRP A 160 -0.77 3.35 -2.05
C TRP A 160 -0.94 4.48 -3.07
N LEU A 161 0.15 5.13 -3.48
CA LEU A 161 0.14 6.13 -4.56
C LEU A 161 -0.39 5.54 -5.87
N TYR A 162 0.14 4.38 -6.27
CA TYR A 162 -0.31 3.68 -7.47
C TYR A 162 -1.83 3.42 -7.45
N ARG A 163 -2.37 2.95 -6.31
CA ARG A 163 -3.82 2.70 -6.19
C ARG A 163 -4.62 4.00 -6.40
N ARG A 164 -4.19 5.10 -5.78
CA ARG A 164 -4.87 6.40 -5.90
C ARG A 164 -4.82 6.96 -7.31
N ASP A 165 -3.68 6.81 -8.00
CA ASP A 165 -3.56 7.23 -9.41
C ASP A 165 -4.52 6.44 -10.31
N VAL A 166 -4.65 5.12 -10.07
CA VAL A 166 -5.62 4.28 -10.78
C VAL A 166 -7.04 4.73 -10.50
N GLU A 167 -7.41 4.92 -9.22
CA GLU A 167 -8.75 5.35 -8.81
C GLU A 167 -9.10 6.73 -9.42
N GLY A 168 -8.19 7.70 -9.38
CA GLY A 168 -8.38 9.02 -9.96
C GLY A 168 -8.52 9.00 -11.48
N SER A 169 -7.74 8.15 -12.16
CA SER A 169 -7.85 7.96 -13.62
C SER A 169 -9.21 7.35 -13.98
N VAL A 170 -9.60 6.30 -13.26
CA VAL A 170 -10.87 5.57 -13.44
C VAL A 170 -12.07 6.46 -13.16
N ALA A 171 -12.02 7.31 -12.12
CA ALA A 171 -13.09 8.25 -11.80
C ALA A 171 -13.33 9.25 -12.95
N CYS A 172 -12.29 9.56 -13.73
CA CYS A 172 -12.39 10.37 -14.94
C CYS A 172 -12.74 9.56 -16.21
N GLY A 173 -13.04 8.26 -16.09
CA GLY A 173 -13.29 7.39 -17.23
C GLY A 173 -12.05 7.12 -18.09
N ARG A 174 -10.84 7.18 -17.52
CA ARG A 174 -9.59 6.94 -18.22
C ARG A 174 -8.78 5.80 -17.59
N ALA A 175 -7.98 5.13 -18.42
CA ALA A 175 -6.97 4.22 -17.92
C ALA A 175 -5.80 5.00 -17.30
N PRO A 176 -5.09 4.44 -16.30
CA PRO A 176 -3.88 5.05 -15.78
C PRO A 176 -2.79 5.13 -16.85
N GLU A 177 -1.93 6.15 -16.80
CA GLU A 177 -0.79 6.26 -17.70
C GLU A 177 0.24 5.16 -17.45
N LEU A 178 0.95 4.69 -18.48
CA LEU A 178 1.97 3.62 -18.35
C LEU A 178 3.02 3.94 -17.27
N LYS A 179 3.44 5.21 -17.16
CA LYS A 179 4.43 5.67 -16.18
C LYS A 179 3.95 5.60 -14.73
N SER A 180 2.64 5.59 -14.52
CA SER A 180 2.01 5.49 -13.19
C SER A 180 1.80 4.05 -12.76
N VAL A 181 1.84 3.08 -13.68
CA VAL A 181 1.59 1.67 -13.36
C VAL A 181 2.79 1.02 -12.70
N ARG A 182 2.57 0.53 -11.48
CA ARG A 182 3.55 -0.29 -10.75
C ARG A 182 3.49 -1.75 -11.21
N PHE A 183 4.50 -2.19 -11.95
CA PHE A 183 4.73 -3.60 -12.25
C PHE A 183 5.46 -4.28 -11.08
N GLU A 184 4.81 -5.25 -10.44
CA GLU A 184 5.29 -5.82 -9.17
C GLU A 184 6.53 -6.71 -9.36
N ASP A 185 6.71 -7.30 -10.54
CA ASP A 185 7.88 -8.12 -10.90
C ASP A 185 9.14 -7.32 -11.27
N GLU A 186 9.04 -6.00 -11.46
CA GLU A 186 10.19 -5.10 -11.67
C GLU A 186 10.74 -4.54 -10.34
N GLN A 187 10.06 -4.81 -9.23
CA GLN A 187 10.45 -4.29 -7.92
C GLN A 187 11.60 -5.11 -7.32
N PRO A 188 12.52 -4.47 -6.58
CA PRO A 188 13.58 -5.20 -5.90
C PRO A 188 12.97 -6.24 -4.95
N VAL A 189 13.40 -7.50 -5.11
CA VAL A 189 12.88 -8.64 -4.35
C VAL A 189 13.20 -8.41 -2.87
N GLN A 190 12.20 -8.02 -2.09
CA GLN A 190 12.31 -8.10 -0.64
C GLN A 190 12.46 -9.58 -0.30
N SER A 191 13.58 -9.92 0.36
CA SER A 191 13.86 -11.27 0.82
C SER A 191 12.88 -11.66 1.93
N GLN A 192 11.62 -11.90 1.57
CA GLN A 192 10.69 -12.57 2.47
C GLN A 192 11.13 -14.02 2.54
N ASN A 193 11.42 -14.48 3.76
CA ASN A 193 11.71 -15.87 4.09
C ASN A 193 10.62 -16.77 3.50
N ALA A 194 10.85 -17.32 2.31
CA ALA A 194 9.91 -18.19 1.60
C ALA A 194 9.94 -19.59 2.20
N THR A 195 9.47 -19.73 3.44
CA THR A 195 9.20 -21.02 4.10
C THR A 195 7.79 -21.54 3.82
N GLY A 196 7.21 -21.15 2.68
CA GLY A 196 5.85 -21.50 2.28
C GLY A 196 5.76 -22.25 0.94
N ARG A 197 4.63 -22.93 0.72
CA ARG A 197 4.25 -23.49 -0.58
C ARG A 197 4.03 -22.34 -1.58
N THR A 198 4.78 -22.30 -2.66
CA THR A 198 4.60 -21.31 -3.72
C THR A 198 3.63 -21.85 -4.76
N LEU A 199 2.53 -21.14 -4.98
CA LEU A 199 1.59 -21.40 -6.07
C LEU A 199 2.20 -20.84 -7.36
N GLU A 200 2.18 -21.64 -8.41
CA GLU A 200 2.63 -21.30 -9.76
C GLU A 200 1.44 -21.40 -10.72
N ILE A 201 1.21 -20.35 -11.50
CA ILE A 201 0.14 -20.29 -12.50
C ILE A 201 0.77 -20.37 -13.89
N LYS A 202 0.31 -21.32 -14.71
CA LYS A 202 0.81 -21.56 -16.08
C LYS A 202 -0.30 -21.44 -17.09
N CYS A 203 0.03 -21.01 -18.30
CA CYS A 203 -0.90 -21.08 -19.42
C CYS A 203 -1.29 -22.53 -19.72
N ARG A 204 -2.57 -22.84 -19.84
CA ARG A 204 -3.04 -24.22 -20.09
C ARG A 204 -2.63 -24.77 -21.46
N LYS A 205 -2.44 -23.90 -22.46
CA LYS A 205 -2.11 -24.29 -23.84
C LYS A 205 -0.61 -24.60 -24.03
N CYS A 206 0.27 -23.78 -23.49
CA CYS A 206 1.73 -23.90 -23.72
C CYS A 206 2.58 -24.08 -22.46
N ARG A 207 1.94 -24.11 -21.27
CA ARG A 207 2.58 -24.24 -19.95
C ARG A 207 3.57 -23.12 -19.58
N THR A 208 3.64 -22.03 -20.36
CA THR A 208 4.39 -20.82 -20.00
C THR A 208 3.93 -20.29 -18.64
N LYS A 209 4.87 -20.05 -17.73
CA LYS A 209 4.61 -19.45 -16.40
C LYS A 209 4.08 -18.02 -16.56
N LEU A 210 2.96 -17.74 -15.90
CA LEU A 210 2.27 -16.43 -15.93
C LEU A 210 2.42 -15.66 -14.63
N ALA A 211 2.33 -16.33 -13.48
CA ALA A 211 2.40 -15.68 -12.17
C ALA A 211 2.75 -16.68 -11.05
N THR A 212 3.11 -16.14 -9.88
CA THR A 212 3.36 -16.88 -8.64
C THR A 212 2.63 -16.23 -7.46
N THR A 213 2.55 -16.92 -6.31
CA THR A 213 1.90 -16.43 -5.08
C THR A 213 2.12 -14.95 -4.72
N PRO A 214 3.35 -14.38 -4.71
CA PRO A 214 3.55 -13.00 -4.28
C PRO A 214 2.82 -11.96 -5.14
N PHE A 215 2.41 -12.33 -6.36
CA PHE A 215 1.72 -11.44 -7.29
C PHE A 215 0.20 -11.59 -7.28
N ILE A 216 -0.35 -12.49 -6.44
CA ILE A 216 -1.80 -12.73 -6.37
C ILE A 216 -2.44 -11.70 -5.45
N VAL A 217 -3.48 -11.03 -5.95
CA VAL A 217 -4.30 -10.11 -5.16
C VAL A 217 -5.38 -10.93 -4.45
N PRO A 218 -5.35 -11.03 -3.11
CA PRO A 218 -6.44 -11.63 -2.37
C PRO A 218 -7.67 -10.73 -2.45
N HIS A 219 -8.85 -11.34 -2.57
CA HIS A 219 -10.13 -10.66 -2.44
C HIS A 219 -11.10 -11.62 -1.74
N GLU A 220 -11.80 -11.12 -0.73
CA GLU A 220 -12.77 -11.90 0.05
C GLU A 220 -14.20 -11.64 -0.41
N GLU A 221 -15.11 -12.54 -0.04
CA GLU A 221 -16.55 -12.32 -0.13
C GLU A 221 -16.93 -11.15 0.78
N GLU A 222 -17.64 -10.15 0.25
CA GLU A 222 -18.31 -9.15 1.09
C GLU A 222 -19.37 -9.86 1.96
N LYS A 223 -18.98 -10.24 3.18
CA LYS A 223 -19.93 -10.71 4.19
C LYS A 223 -20.83 -9.54 4.58
N GLN A 224 -21.96 -9.39 3.91
CA GLN A 224 -23.10 -8.73 4.52
C GLN A 224 -23.43 -9.48 5.82
N ASN A 225 -23.44 -8.77 6.94
CA ASN A 225 -23.71 -9.23 8.31
C ASN A 225 -25.00 -10.07 8.43
N THR A 226 -24.95 -11.34 8.03
CA THR A 226 -25.95 -12.34 8.39
C THR A 226 -25.24 -13.64 8.76
N ALA A 227 -25.52 -14.09 9.98
CA ALA A 227 -24.97 -15.31 10.53
C ALA A 227 -25.35 -16.52 9.67
N LYS A 228 -24.36 -17.42 9.49
CA LYS A 228 -24.42 -18.76 8.86
C LYS A 228 -24.35 -18.78 7.32
N SER A 229 -23.16 -19.04 6.79
CA SER A 229 -22.90 -20.29 6.04
C SER A 229 -21.44 -20.40 5.61
N SER A 230 -20.86 -21.56 5.88
CA SER A 230 -19.65 -22.09 5.25
C SER A 230 -19.91 -22.45 3.78
N ALA A 231 -19.26 -21.76 2.86
CA ALA A 231 -18.82 -22.30 1.56
C ALA A 231 -17.83 -21.29 0.97
N THR A 232 -16.56 -21.66 0.81
CA THR A 232 -15.60 -20.89 0.03
C THR A 232 -16.11 -20.82 -1.41
N ALA A 233 -16.67 -19.69 -1.86
CA ALA A 233 -17.03 -19.55 -3.26
C ALA A 233 -15.75 -19.68 -4.11
N ASP A 234 -15.69 -20.70 -4.97
CA ASP A 234 -14.56 -20.90 -5.87
C ASP A 234 -14.56 -19.78 -6.93
N CYS A 235 -13.73 -18.76 -6.74
CA CYS A 235 -13.67 -17.62 -7.67
C CYS A 235 -13.29 -18.08 -9.07
N GLY A 236 -14.02 -17.70 -10.12
CA GLY A 236 -13.68 -18.08 -11.51
C GLY A 236 -12.41 -17.42 -12.06
N HIS A 237 -11.88 -16.41 -11.36
CA HIS A 237 -10.70 -15.67 -11.72
C HIS A 237 -9.67 -15.68 -10.59
N VAL A 238 -8.39 -15.61 -10.98
CA VAL A 238 -7.28 -15.30 -10.07
C VAL A 238 -6.81 -13.89 -10.42
N PHE A 239 -6.97 -12.95 -9.49
CA PHE A 239 -6.54 -11.57 -9.69
C PHE A 239 -5.07 -11.41 -9.35
N LEU A 240 -4.38 -10.58 -10.12
CA LEU A 240 -2.95 -10.35 -10.03
C LEU A 240 -2.66 -8.85 -9.94
N HIS A 241 -1.53 -8.52 -9.32
CA HIS A 241 -0.89 -7.23 -9.58
C HIS A 241 -0.45 -7.16 -11.06
N PRO A 242 -0.32 -5.95 -11.65
CA PRO A 242 0.26 -5.81 -12.98
C PRO A 242 1.64 -6.46 -13.04
N LEU A 243 1.85 -7.30 -14.05
CA LEU A 243 3.14 -7.93 -14.33
C LEU A 243 3.68 -7.46 -15.68
N THR A 244 5.00 -7.42 -15.82
CA THR A 244 5.68 -6.86 -16.99
C THR A 244 5.19 -7.47 -18.30
N TRP A 245 4.94 -8.78 -18.31
CA TRP A 245 4.46 -9.49 -19.51
C TRP A 245 3.05 -9.04 -19.97
N MET A 246 2.27 -8.41 -19.09
CA MET A 246 0.93 -7.91 -19.41
C MET A 246 0.97 -6.55 -20.12
N ARG A 247 2.12 -5.85 -20.11
CA ARG A 247 2.27 -4.50 -20.66
C ARG A 247 1.70 -4.35 -22.08
N PRO A 248 1.95 -5.26 -23.05
CA PRO A 248 1.38 -5.13 -24.40
C PRO A 248 -0.15 -5.24 -24.46
N SER A 249 -0.78 -5.90 -23.48
CA SER A 249 -2.24 -5.98 -23.39
C SER A 249 -2.85 -4.77 -22.68
N LEU A 250 -2.16 -4.25 -21.65
CA LEU A 250 -2.61 -3.08 -20.88
C LEU A 250 -2.38 -1.76 -21.62
N PHE A 251 -1.31 -1.69 -22.42
CA PHE A 251 -0.84 -0.53 -23.17
C PHE A 251 -0.44 -0.97 -24.58
N PRO A 252 -1.40 -1.27 -25.47
CA PRO A 252 -1.10 -1.61 -26.85
C PRO A 252 -0.48 -0.42 -27.58
N SER A 253 0.53 -0.66 -28.42
CA SER A 253 1.10 0.38 -29.30
C SER A 253 0.09 0.78 -30.38
N GLU A 254 0.20 2.00 -30.91
CA GLU A 254 -0.68 2.58 -31.95
C GLU A 254 -0.93 1.61 -33.13
N ASP A 255 0.07 0.83 -33.54
CA ASP A 255 -0.03 -0.17 -34.62
C ASP A 255 -1.03 -1.32 -34.37
N ARG A 256 -1.59 -1.44 -33.16
CA ARG A 256 -2.51 -2.54 -32.76
C ARG A 256 -3.87 -2.05 -32.24
N ALA A 257 -4.17 -0.75 -32.34
CA ALA A 257 -5.43 -0.17 -31.88
C ALA A 257 -6.65 -0.49 -32.79
N GLU A 258 -6.66 -1.64 -33.45
CA GLU A 258 -7.84 -2.16 -34.14
C GLU A 258 -8.63 -3.08 -33.20
N ALA A 259 -9.90 -2.72 -32.98
CA ALA A 259 -10.95 -3.47 -32.28
C ALA A 259 -11.17 -3.19 -30.78
N SER A 260 -11.76 -2.04 -30.47
CA SER A 260 -12.97 -2.03 -29.64
C SER A 260 -13.89 -0.87 -30.04
N ALA A 261 -14.88 -1.18 -30.87
CA ALA A 261 -16.00 -0.29 -31.17
C ALA A 261 -16.96 -0.25 -29.97
N ASP A 262 -16.64 0.57 -28.99
CA ASP A 262 -17.63 1.14 -28.05
C ASP A 262 -17.04 2.34 -27.26
N THR A 263 -16.38 3.28 -27.94
CA THR A 263 -15.88 4.52 -27.31
C THR A 263 -16.94 5.61 -27.40
N THR A 264 -17.95 5.50 -26.54
CA THR A 264 -18.92 6.57 -26.34
C THR A 264 -18.33 7.59 -25.35
N TYR A 265 -18.06 8.81 -25.84
CA TYR A 265 -17.58 10.01 -25.12
C TYR A 265 -16.20 9.94 -24.42
N GLY A 266 -15.17 10.52 -25.06
CA GLY A 266 -14.03 11.13 -24.33
C GLY A 266 -12.65 10.48 -24.40
N ALA A 267 -12.45 9.38 -25.15
CA ALA A 267 -11.14 8.76 -25.28
C ALA A 267 -10.23 9.56 -26.23
N HIS A 268 -9.08 10.05 -25.74
CA HIS A 268 -8.03 10.58 -26.61
C HIS A 268 -7.39 9.39 -27.35
N PRO A 269 -6.96 9.53 -28.62
CA PRO A 269 -6.34 8.44 -29.39
C PRO A 269 -5.08 7.82 -28.72
N ASP A 270 -4.48 8.53 -27.76
CA ASP A 270 -3.30 8.09 -27.01
C ASP A 270 -3.63 7.37 -25.68
N ASP A 271 -4.92 7.31 -25.31
CA ASP A 271 -5.34 6.74 -24.03
C ASP A 271 -5.35 5.21 -24.08
N ALA A 272 -4.78 4.59 -23.06
CA ALA A 272 -4.84 3.14 -22.90
C ALA A 272 -6.29 2.66 -22.74
N PRO A 273 -6.62 1.45 -23.22
CA PRO A 273 -7.98 0.92 -23.09
C PRO A 273 -8.37 0.73 -21.62
N LEU A 274 -9.59 1.14 -21.25
CA LEU A 274 -10.16 0.94 -19.90
C LEU A 274 -10.30 -0.54 -19.53
N SER A 275 -10.50 -1.42 -20.51
CA SER A 275 -10.61 -2.86 -20.30
C SER A 275 -10.17 -3.63 -21.55
N GLY A 276 -9.80 -4.90 -21.38
CA GLY A 276 -9.32 -5.71 -22.49
C GLY A 276 -9.00 -7.15 -22.12
N ARG A 277 -8.39 -7.86 -23.07
CA ARG A 277 -8.01 -9.28 -22.94
C ARG A 277 -6.53 -9.40 -22.59
N LEU A 278 -6.21 -10.36 -21.73
CA LEU A 278 -4.81 -10.73 -21.45
C LEU A 278 -4.42 -11.91 -22.35
N THR A 279 -3.35 -11.75 -23.12
CA THR A 279 -2.82 -12.80 -24.01
C THR A 279 -1.55 -13.41 -23.44
N CYS A 280 -1.38 -14.72 -23.62
CA CYS A 280 -0.17 -15.42 -23.21
C CYS A 280 1.08 -14.76 -23.84
N PRO A 281 2.14 -14.49 -23.07
CA PRO A 281 3.33 -13.80 -23.58
C PRO A 281 4.20 -14.67 -24.49
N ASN A 282 3.90 -15.98 -24.60
CA ASN A 282 4.54 -16.84 -25.58
C ASN A 282 4.05 -16.48 -26.98
N SER A 283 4.95 -15.95 -27.81
CA SER A 283 4.69 -15.46 -29.17
C SER A 283 4.06 -16.50 -30.11
N VAL A 284 4.32 -17.79 -29.90
CA VAL A 284 3.72 -18.88 -30.67
C VAL A 284 2.31 -19.22 -30.14
N CYS A 285 2.09 -19.05 -28.85
CA CYS A 285 0.85 -19.48 -28.21
C CYS A 285 -0.32 -18.53 -28.48
N GLY A 286 -0.11 -17.24 -28.18
CA GLY A 286 -1.09 -16.16 -28.35
C GLY A 286 -2.45 -16.35 -27.66
N SER A 287 -2.63 -17.40 -26.86
CA SER A 287 -3.96 -17.72 -26.31
C SER A 287 -4.40 -16.66 -25.32
N ASN A 288 -5.68 -16.28 -25.36
CA ASN A 288 -6.27 -15.47 -24.32
C ASN A 288 -6.28 -16.25 -22.98
N VAL A 289 -5.61 -15.73 -21.96
CA VAL A 289 -5.49 -16.32 -20.62
C VAL A 289 -6.34 -15.61 -19.56
N GLY A 290 -6.93 -14.46 -19.87
CA GLY A 290 -7.67 -13.67 -18.92
C GLY A 290 -8.17 -12.33 -19.47
N LYS A 291 -8.50 -11.42 -18.57
CA LYS A 291 -8.97 -10.07 -18.90
C LYS A 291 -8.50 -9.06 -17.86
N PHE A 292 -8.51 -7.79 -18.25
CA PHE A 292 -8.32 -6.68 -17.32
C PHE A 292 -9.45 -5.65 -17.46
N ALA A 293 -9.73 -4.93 -16.39
CA ALA A 293 -10.53 -3.71 -16.39
C ALA A 293 -10.01 -2.77 -15.31
N TRP A 294 -9.56 -1.58 -15.70
CA TRP A 294 -9.08 -0.55 -14.80
C TRP A 294 -10.20 -0.08 -13.86
N GLN A 295 -11.41 0.07 -14.39
CA GLN A 295 -12.63 0.39 -13.64
C GLN A 295 -13.09 -0.69 -12.65
N GLY A 296 -12.41 -1.84 -12.64
CA GLY A 296 -12.73 -2.97 -11.80
C GLY A 296 -13.78 -3.91 -12.37
N LEU A 297 -13.93 -5.04 -11.67
CA LEU A 297 -14.89 -6.10 -11.99
C LEU A 297 -15.42 -6.71 -10.70
N ARG A 298 -16.71 -7.05 -10.71
CA ARG A 298 -17.30 -7.91 -9.69
C ARG A 298 -16.90 -9.36 -9.92
N CYS A 299 -16.27 -9.97 -8.93
CA CYS A 299 -15.94 -11.39 -8.95
C CYS A 299 -17.19 -12.25 -8.72
N SER A 300 -17.13 -13.53 -9.09
CA SER A 300 -18.19 -14.51 -8.83
C SER A 300 -18.43 -14.75 -7.34
N CYS A 301 -17.47 -14.43 -6.45
CA CYS A 301 -17.65 -14.43 -5.00
C CYS A 301 -18.39 -13.17 -4.49
N GLY A 302 -18.75 -12.23 -5.36
CA GLY A 302 -19.44 -10.99 -5.00
C GLY A 302 -18.51 -9.82 -4.72
N GLY A 303 -17.23 -10.05 -4.40
CA GLY A 303 -16.25 -9.00 -4.12
C GLY A 303 -15.91 -8.13 -5.33
N TRP A 304 -15.78 -6.82 -5.12
CA TRP A 304 -15.34 -5.85 -6.11
C TRP A 304 -13.82 -5.71 -6.10
N VAL A 305 -13.17 -5.81 -7.27
CA VAL A 305 -11.71 -5.71 -7.40
C VAL A 305 -11.36 -4.56 -8.33
N VAL A 306 -10.51 -3.62 -7.87
CA VAL A 306 -10.01 -2.48 -8.64
C VAL A 306 -8.50 -2.32 -8.38
N PRO A 307 -7.66 -2.23 -9.43
CA PRO A 307 -7.97 -2.61 -10.81
C PRO A 307 -8.19 -4.12 -10.92
N ALA A 308 -9.10 -4.55 -11.78
CA ALA A 308 -9.37 -5.96 -11.98
C ALA A 308 -8.48 -6.53 -13.08
N ILE A 309 -7.32 -7.09 -12.73
CA ILE A 309 -6.43 -7.78 -13.67
C ILE A 309 -6.46 -9.27 -13.33
N GLY A 310 -7.18 -10.07 -14.12
CA GLY A 310 -7.54 -11.44 -13.73
C GLY A 310 -7.24 -12.49 -14.79
N LEU A 311 -6.60 -13.59 -14.37
CA LEU A 311 -6.50 -14.82 -15.15
C LEU A 311 -7.76 -15.68 -14.97
N THR A 312 -8.31 -16.20 -16.07
CA THR A 312 -9.48 -17.09 -15.99
C THR A 312 -9.04 -18.50 -15.63
N LYS A 313 -9.53 -19.06 -14.51
CA LYS A 313 -9.11 -20.39 -14.02
C LYS A 313 -9.25 -21.49 -15.07
N ALA A 314 -10.25 -21.45 -15.93
CA ALA A 314 -10.44 -22.44 -17.00
C ALA A 314 -9.31 -22.45 -18.05
N ARG A 315 -8.52 -21.37 -18.17
CA ARG A 315 -7.49 -21.15 -19.19
C ARG A 315 -6.06 -21.24 -18.66
N VAL A 316 -5.91 -21.53 -17.37
CA VAL A 316 -4.62 -21.65 -16.70
C VAL A 316 -4.57 -22.91 -15.85
N ASP A 317 -3.37 -23.43 -15.63
CA ASP A 317 -3.11 -24.48 -14.67
C ASP A 317 -2.53 -23.87 -13.40
N ILE A 318 -3.05 -24.27 -12.25
CA ILE A 318 -2.59 -23.82 -10.93
C ILE A 318 -1.91 -25.01 -10.26
N ALA A 319 -0.62 -24.88 -9.95
CA ALA A 319 0.17 -25.92 -9.32
C ALA A 319 0.84 -25.41 -8.05
N TYR A 320 0.89 -26.23 -7.00
CA TYR A 320 1.62 -25.91 -5.78
C TYR A 320 3.04 -26.49 -5.87
N GLN A 321 4.04 -25.62 -5.81
CA GLN A 321 5.43 -26.01 -5.59
C GLN A 321 5.68 -26.12 -4.09
N VAL A 322 6.10 -27.32 -3.67
CA VAL A 322 6.68 -27.52 -2.34
C VAL A 322 8.17 -27.27 -2.49
N ASN A 323 8.70 -26.24 -1.83
CA ASN A 323 10.14 -26.12 -1.64
C ASN A 323 10.58 -27.28 -0.74
N MET A 324 10.97 -28.40 -1.35
CA MET A 324 11.79 -29.36 -0.63
C MET A 324 13.12 -28.68 -0.37
N ALA A 325 13.35 -28.25 0.88
CA ALA A 325 14.69 -27.91 1.33
C ALA A 325 15.63 -29.04 0.86
N GLN A 326 16.71 -28.70 0.18
CA GLN A 326 17.74 -29.66 -0.20
C GLN A 326 18.35 -30.25 1.08
N GLY A 327 17.75 -31.33 1.58
CA GLY A 327 18.42 -32.23 2.50
C GLY A 327 19.65 -32.82 1.79
N PRO A 328 20.68 -33.25 2.55
CA PRO A 328 21.92 -33.75 1.96
C PRO A 328 21.57 -34.84 0.95
N ARG A 329 22.14 -34.71 -0.26
CA ARG A 329 21.92 -35.64 -1.39
C ARG A 329 22.09 -37.08 -0.90
N ALA A 330 20.98 -37.78 -0.67
CA ALA A 330 21.01 -39.22 -0.57
C ALA A 330 21.42 -39.73 -1.96
N ASN A 331 22.57 -40.39 -2.04
CA ASN A 331 23.04 -41.06 -3.25
C ASN A 331 21.89 -41.88 -3.86
N PRO A 332 21.68 -41.85 -5.19
CA PRO A 332 20.62 -42.63 -5.80
C PRO A 332 20.93 -44.11 -5.56
N ALA A 333 20.23 -44.72 -4.60
CA ALA A 333 20.28 -46.15 -4.39
C ALA A 333 19.69 -46.82 -5.63
N ILE A 334 20.55 -47.47 -6.40
CA ILE A 334 20.18 -48.36 -7.49
C ILE A 334 19.21 -49.39 -6.89
N ARG A 335 17.93 -49.34 -7.29
CA ARG A 335 16.94 -50.34 -6.89
C ARG A 335 17.30 -51.66 -7.56
N LEU A 336 17.82 -52.62 -6.80
CA LEU A 336 18.00 -53.98 -7.30
C LEU A 336 16.62 -54.64 -7.55
N PRO A 337 16.47 -55.41 -8.64
CA PRO A 337 15.23 -56.11 -8.97
C PRO A 337 14.88 -57.19 -7.95
N PRO A 338 13.60 -57.61 -7.88
CA PRO A 338 13.12 -58.57 -6.88
C PRO A 338 13.72 -59.96 -7.15
N GLY A 339 14.64 -60.39 -6.29
CA GLY A 339 15.33 -61.70 -6.39
C GLY A 339 16.71 -61.74 -5.74
N MET A 340 17.33 -60.58 -5.47
CA MET A 340 18.68 -60.46 -4.88
C MET A 340 18.69 -59.97 -3.41
N ARG A 341 17.55 -60.02 -2.70
CA ARG A 341 17.54 -59.72 -1.26
C ARG A 341 18.06 -60.92 -0.49
N VAL A 342 19.26 -60.80 0.07
CA VAL A 342 19.77 -61.77 1.05
C VAL A 342 18.87 -61.73 2.29
N PRO A 343 18.42 -62.87 2.86
CA PRO A 343 17.59 -62.87 4.05
C PRO A 343 18.37 -62.31 5.25
N ALA A 344 17.75 -61.42 6.01
CA ALA A 344 18.30 -60.96 7.27
C ALA A 344 18.41 -62.14 8.25
N VAL A 345 19.61 -62.38 8.76
CA VAL A 345 19.87 -63.39 9.79
C VAL A 345 19.18 -62.91 11.08
N ASN A 346 18.26 -63.71 11.60
CA ASN A 346 17.69 -63.53 12.92
C ASN A 346 18.76 -63.83 13.97
N ASP A 347 19.28 -62.79 14.62
CA ASP A 347 20.11 -62.97 15.81
C ASP A 347 19.23 -62.87 17.06
N SER A 348 18.82 -64.04 17.55
CA SER A 348 18.21 -64.22 18.86
C SER A 348 19.18 -65.04 19.71
N GLY A 349 19.92 -64.39 20.61
CA GLY A 349 20.85 -65.07 21.51
C GLY A 349 21.24 -64.23 22.73
N ARG A 350 20.66 -64.56 23.87
CA ARG A 350 21.01 -64.08 25.21
C ARG A 350 22.42 -64.54 25.64
N GLY A 351 23.09 -63.72 26.47
CA GLY A 351 23.65 -64.19 27.76
C GLY A 351 25.17 -64.09 27.97
N ASN A 352 25.52 -63.41 29.08
CA ASN A 352 26.68 -63.55 29.99
C ASN A 352 28.11 -63.42 29.38
N LEU A 353 29.05 -62.66 29.93
CA LEU A 353 29.45 -62.36 31.32
C LEU A 353 30.02 -60.93 31.40
#